data_AF-A0A7C5MAU0-F1
#
_entry.id   AF-A0A7C5MAU0-F1
#
_cell.length_a   1.000
_cell.length_b   1.000
_cell.length_c   1.000
_cell.angle_alpha   90.00
_cell.angle_beta   90.00
_cell.angle_gamma   90.00
#
_symmetry.space_group_name_H-M   'P 1'
#
loop_
_entity.id
_entity.type
_entity.pdbx_description
1 polymer ?
#
loop_
_entity_poly.entity_id
_entity_poly.type
_entity_poly.pdbx_seq_one_letter_code
_entity_poly.pdbx_strand_id
1 'polypeptide(L)'
;MRIVFKDLKKGIIKLIPENMDDLWHLYHIIEKGDLVRALTFRTAEQKGDKIRSKKAEKKPMVLTIRVEDVEFHDFSDRLRIHGIIEEGPQDLGSHHTINLKVGDYKDVTIIKEKWKESHLSRIEEAVKRRGKNDILIVAMDDEEAC
;
A
#
# COMPACT_ATOMS: atom_id res chain seq x y z
N MET A 1 -3.91 10.30 6.46
CA MET A 1 -2.74 10.07 5.58
C MET A 1 -1.63 11.07 5.85
N ARG A 2 -0.36 10.68 5.67
CA ARG A 2 0.80 11.59 5.72
C ARG A 2 1.63 11.55 4.44
N ILE A 3 1.91 12.71 3.85
CA ILE A 3 2.86 12.85 2.74
C ILE A 3 4.28 12.96 3.30
N VAL A 4 5.18 12.10 2.84
CA VAL A 4 6.61 12.14 3.20
C VAL A 4 7.42 12.89 2.16
N PHE A 5 7.09 12.69 0.89
CA PHE A 5 7.78 13.32 -0.23
C PHE A 5 6.82 13.48 -1.41
N LYS A 6 6.88 14.61 -2.12
CA LYS A 6 6.04 14.92 -3.28
C LYS A 6 6.89 15.62 -4.33
N ASP A 7 7.12 14.98 -5.47
CA ASP A 7 7.76 15.54 -6.64
C ASP A 7 6.89 15.27 -7.87
N LEU A 8 6.06 16.26 -8.22
CA LEU A 8 5.14 16.18 -9.36
C LEU A 8 5.86 16.23 -10.71
N LYS A 9 7.09 16.77 -10.78
CA LYS A 9 7.86 16.82 -12.04
C LYS A 9 8.33 15.43 -12.45
N LYS A 10 8.68 14.60 -11.47
CA LYS A 10 9.05 13.19 -11.67
C LYS A 10 7.87 12.23 -11.51
N GLY A 11 6.69 12.73 -11.15
CA GLY A 11 5.50 11.92 -10.91
C GLY A 11 5.59 11.03 -9.66
N ILE A 12 6.41 11.40 -8.68
CA ILE A 12 6.68 10.58 -7.48
C ILE A 12 5.96 11.17 -6.28
N ILE A 13 5.14 10.36 -5.61
CA ILE A 13 4.52 10.72 -4.32
C ILE A 13 4.76 9.59 -3.33
N LYS A 14 5.37 9.92 -2.19
CA LYS A 14 5.57 9.02 -1.06
C LYS A 14 4.60 9.36 0.05
N LEU A 15 3.83 8.36 0.46
CA LEU A 15 2.73 8.44 1.41
C LEU A 15 2.94 7.41 2.52
N ILE A 16 2.41 7.70 3.71
CA ILE A 16 2.25 6.74 4.79
C ILE A 16 0.75 6.69 5.10
N PRO A 17 0.07 5.56 4.84
CA PRO A 17 -1.30 5.35 5.28
C PRO A 17 -1.32 5.14 6.80
N GLU A 18 -2.23 5.82 7.49
CA GLU A 18 -2.38 5.77 8.96
C GLU A 18 -3.67 5.05 9.39
N ASN A 19 -4.70 5.03 8.55
CA ASN A 19 -6.01 4.42 8.86
C ASN A 19 -6.60 3.66 7.65
N MET A 20 -7.76 3.01 7.83
CA MET A 20 -8.43 2.25 6.77
C MET A 20 -8.92 3.16 5.61
N ASP A 21 -9.41 4.36 5.94
CA ASP A 21 -9.84 5.34 4.95
C ASP A 21 -8.69 5.70 3.99
N ASP A 22 -7.47 5.87 4.50
CA ASP A 22 -6.28 6.12 3.70
C ASP A 22 -6.00 4.96 2.72
N LEU A 23 -6.19 3.71 3.15
CA LEU A 23 -6.02 2.55 2.26
C LEU A 23 -7.09 2.53 1.16
N TRP A 24 -8.33 2.90 1.49
CA TRP A 24 -9.38 3.08 0.49
C TRP A 24 -9.06 4.19 -0.50
N HIS A 25 -8.50 5.32 -0.03
CA HIS A 25 -8.02 6.39 -0.90
C HIS A 25 -6.91 5.88 -1.84
N LEU A 26 -5.94 5.12 -1.32
CA LEU A 26 -4.87 4.52 -2.11
C LEU A 26 -5.39 3.52 -3.15
N TYR A 27 -6.38 2.70 -2.81
CA TYR A 27 -7.03 1.76 -3.72
C TYR A 27 -7.54 2.45 -5.00
N HIS A 28 -8.16 3.62 -4.85
CA HIS A 28 -8.68 4.39 -6.00
C HIS A 28 -7.65 5.25 -6.72
N ILE A 29 -6.50 5.52 -6.09
CA ILE A 29 -5.43 6.31 -6.70
C ILE A 29 -4.53 5.40 -7.55
N ILE A 30 -4.28 4.19 -7.08
CA ILE A 30 -3.38 3.23 -7.74
C ILE A 30 -4.15 2.54 -8.86
N GLU A 31 -3.68 2.73 -10.09
CA GLU A 31 -4.27 2.19 -11.31
C GLU A 31 -3.30 1.15 -11.93
N LYS A 32 -3.86 0.26 -12.76
CA LYS A 32 -3.05 -0.69 -13.53
C LYS A 32 -2.02 0.04 -14.39
N GLY A 33 -0.77 -0.42 -14.35
CA GLY A 33 0.35 0.16 -15.09
C GLY A 33 1.18 1.16 -14.28
N ASP A 34 0.71 1.60 -13.11
CA ASP A 34 1.51 2.42 -12.20
C ASP A 34 2.70 1.64 -11.62
N LEU A 35 3.69 2.38 -11.13
CA LEU A 35 4.78 1.81 -10.35
C LEU A 35 4.60 2.10 -8.87
N VAL A 36 4.59 1.04 -8.07
CA VAL A 36 4.48 1.13 -6.62
C VAL A 36 5.75 0.57 -5.98
N ARG A 37 6.41 1.40 -5.19
CA ARG A 37 7.61 1.05 -4.44
C ARG A 37 7.31 1.03 -2.94
N ALA A 38 7.52 -0.12 -2.31
CA ALA A 38 7.31 -0.28 -0.87
C ALA A 38 8.34 -1.24 -0.26
N LEU A 39 8.52 -1.14 1.06
CA LEU A 39 9.31 -2.10 1.82
C LEU A 39 8.51 -3.38 2.06
N THR A 40 9.04 -4.50 1.61
CA THR A 40 8.47 -5.83 1.78
C THR A 40 9.47 -6.74 2.50
N PHE A 41 8.99 -7.87 3.02
CA PHE A 41 9.83 -8.87 3.64
C PHE A 41 9.77 -10.14 2.82
N ARG A 42 10.91 -10.59 2.29
CA ARG A 42 11.00 -11.86 1.56
C ARG A 42 11.93 -12.82 2.27
N THR A 43 11.56 -14.08 2.23
CA THR A 43 12.39 -15.19 2.68
C THR A 43 13.46 -15.43 1.64
N ALA A 44 14.74 -15.30 2.00
CA ALA A 44 15.84 -15.61 1.10
C ALA A 44 15.88 -17.13 0.82
N GLU A 45 15.95 -17.53 -0.45
CA GLU A 45 16.14 -18.94 -0.81
C GLU A 45 17.53 -19.41 -0.34
N GLN A 46 17.56 -20.50 0.43
CA GLN A 46 18.80 -21.18 0.79
C GLN A 46 19.32 -21.94 -0.43
N LYS A 47 20.35 -21.41 -1.10
CA LYS A 47 21.24 -22.25 -1.91
C LYS A 47 22.18 -23.00 -0.96
N GLY A 48 21.86 -24.25 -0.66
CA GLY A 48 22.76 -25.10 0.14
C GLY A 48 22.15 -26.47 0.41
N ASP A 49 22.79 -27.49 -0.16
CA ASP A 49 22.54 -28.91 0.07
C ASP A 49 22.36 -29.26 1.55
N LYS A 50 21.38 -30.12 1.80
CA LYS A 50 21.30 -31.12 2.89
C LYS A 50 21.58 -30.66 4.33
N ILE A 51 20.57 -30.94 5.17
CA ILE A 51 20.64 -31.15 6.61
C ILE A 51 20.70 -29.84 7.42
N ARG A 52 19.52 -29.48 7.97
CA ARG A 52 19.26 -28.71 9.21
C ARG A 52 18.32 -27.52 8.94
N SER A 53 17.06 -27.70 9.36
CA SER A 53 15.97 -26.73 9.35
C SER A 53 16.31 -25.46 10.14
N LYS A 54 17.11 -24.57 9.57
CA LYS A 54 17.21 -23.18 10.06
C LYS A 54 16.11 -22.38 9.36
N LYS A 55 15.12 -21.92 10.14
CA LYS A 55 14.09 -20.96 9.70
C LYS A 55 14.74 -19.91 8.82
N ALA A 56 14.36 -19.88 7.54
CA ALA A 56 14.89 -18.92 6.59
C ALA A 56 14.59 -17.49 7.08
N GLU A 57 15.63 -16.68 7.22
CA GLU A 57 15.52 -15.31 7.73
C GLU A 57 14.81 -14.43 6.70
N LYS A 58 13.77 -13.73 7.15
CA LYS A 58 13.07 -12.73 6.34
C LYS A 58 13.94 -11.49 6.25
N LYS A 59 14.41 -11.14 5.06
CA LYS A 59 15.16 -9.92 4.84
C LYS A 59 14.22 -8.81 4.36
N PRO A 60 14.27 -7.60 4.97
CA PRO A 60 13.57 -6.45 4.42
C PRO A 60 14.22 -6.07 3.09
N MET A 61 13.39 -5.91 2.06
CA MET A 61 13.81 -5.45 0.74
C MET A 61 12.82 -4.44 0.21
N VAL A 62 13.33 -3.43 -0.49
CA VAL A 62 12.49 -2.47 -1.19
C VAL A 62 12.31 -2.95 -2.62
N LEU A 63 11.06 -3.13 -3.02
CA LEU A 63 10.70 -3.57 -4.37
C LEU A 63 9.84 -2.48 -5.01
N THR A 64 10.09 -2.24 -6.29
CA THR A 64 9.21 -1.48 -7.18
C THR A 64 8.47 -2.50 -8.06
N ILE A 65 7.14 -2.54 -7.95
CA ILE A 65 6.29 -3.38 -8.79
C ILE A 65 5.50 -2.52 -9.77
N ARG A 66 5.30 -3.05 -10.98
CA ARG A 66 4.33 -2.55 -11.94
C ARG A 66 2.98 -3.18 -11.64
N VAL A 67 2.01 -2.35 -11.29
CA VAL A 67 0.68 -2.79 -10.83
C VAL A 67 -0.08 -3.47 -11.95
N GLU A 68 -0.56 -4.68 -11.68
CA GLU A 68 -1.48 -5.40 -12.56
C GLU A 68 -2.90 -5.39 -12.00
N ASP A 69 -3.02 -5.53 -10.68
CA ASP A 69 -4.30 -5.57 -9.98
C ASP A 69 -4.17 -5.02 -8.55
N VAL A 70 -5.27 -4.49 -8.03
CA VAL A 70 -5.35 -3.94 -6.67
C VAL A 70 -6.62 -4.46 -6.01
N GLU A 71 -6.49 -5.07 -4.84
CA GLU A 71 -7.60 -5.61 -4.07
C GLU A 71 -7.66 -4.93 -2.70
N PHE A 72 -8.81 -4.38 -2.35
CA PHE A 72 -9.08 -3.87 -1.01
C PHE A 72 -9.93 -4.87 -0.24
N HIS A 73 -9.48 -5.26 0.95
CA HIS A 73 -10.24 -6.17 1.82
C HIS A 73 -10.73 -5.42 3.05
N ASP A 74 -11.98 -4.95 3.00
CA ASP A 74 -12.64 -4.19 4.07
C ASP A 74 -12.55 -4.90 5.43
N PHE A 75 -12.77 -6.21 5.47
CA PHE A 75 -12.78 -6.99 6.72
C PHE A 75 -11.40 -7.19 7.37
N SER A 76 -10.31 -6.87 6.68
CA SER A 76 -8.97 -7.20 7.15
C SER A 76 -7.98 -6.05 7.10
N ASP A 77 -8.48 -4.83 6.94
CA ASP A 77 -7.74 -3.57 6.97
C ASP A 77 -6.46 -3.61 6.12
N ARG A 78 -6.55 -4.24 4.94
CA ARG A 78 -5.39 -4.44 4.07
C ARG A 78 -5.70 -4.10 2.62
N LEU A 79 -4.71 -3.49 1.98
CA LEU A 79 -4.67 -3.23 0.54
C LEU A 79 -3.60 -4.15 -0.06
N ARG A 80 -4.01 -5.02 -0.99
CA ARG A 80 -3.12 -5.91 -1.74
C ARG A 80 -2.90 -5.32 -3.12
N ILE A 81 -1.64 -5.12 -3.47
CA ILE A 81 -1.25 -4.58 -4.76
C ILE A 81 -0.46 -5.70 -5.45
N HIS A 82 -1.07 -6.32 -6.46
CA HIS A 82 -0.47 -7.37 -7.26
C HIS A 82 0.20 -6.76 -8.49
N GLY A 83 1.37 -7.27 -8.84
CA GLY A 83 2.09 -6.78 -10.00
C GLY A 83 3.39 -7.51 -10.26
N ILE A 84 4.11 -7.05 -11.27
CA ILE A 84 5.40 -7.61 -11.69
C ILE A 84 6.52 -6.77 -11.10
N ILE A 85 7.55 -7.40 -10.54
CA ILE A 85 8.73 -6.69 -10.03
C ILE A 85 9.50 -6.07 -11.20
N GLU A 86 9.58 -4.75 -11.23
CA GLU A 86 10.34 -3.99 -12.23
C GLU A 86 11.72 -3.57 -11.70
N GLU A 87 11.80 -3.22 -10.42
CA GLU A 87 13.07 -2.91 -9.76
C GLU A 87 13.16 -3.58 -8.38
N GLY A 88 14.31 -4.14 -8.07
CA GLY A 88 14.54 -4.81 -6.79
C GLY A 88 15.91 -5.44 -6.72
N PRO A 89 16.37 -5.82 -5.51
CA PRO A 89 17.65 -6.50 -5.34
C PRO A 89 17.63 -7.92 -5.93
N GLN A 90 16.44 -8.53 -6.08
CA GLN A 90 16.23 -9.91 -6.57
C GLN A 90 14.87 -10.02 -7.28
N ASP A 91 14.68 -11.10 -8.05
CA ASP A 91 13.39 -11.53 -8.61
C ASP A 91 12.74 -10.57 -9.63
N LEU A 92 13.56 -9.85 -10.38
CA LEU A 92 13.13 -9.01 -11.49
C LEU A 92 12.27 -9.82 -12.48
N GLY A 93 11.11 -9.28 -12.85
CA GLY A 93 10.15 -9.92 -13.76
C GLY A 93 9.23 -10.96 -13.12
N SER A 94 9.37 -11.26 -11.82
CA SER A 94 8.45 -12.17 -11.12
C SER A 94 7.22 -11.43 -10.59
N HIS A 95 6.09 -12.13 -10.49
CA HIS A 95 4.90 -11.59 -9.83
C HIS A 95 5.12 -11.48 -8.33
N HIS A 96 4.71 -10.36 -7.74
CA HIS A 96 4.76 -10.10 -6.33
C HIS A 96 3.51 -9.37 -5.87
N THR A 97 3.16 -9.54 -4.59
CA THR A 97 2.02 -8.85 -3.99
C THR A 97 2.49 -8.05 -2.78
N ILE A 98 2.43 -6.72 -2.91
CA ILE A 98 2.67 -5.81 -1.79
C ILE A 98 1.40 -5.80 -0.94
N ASN A 99 1.55 -6.11 0.35
CA ASN A 99 0.46 -6.05 1.31
C ASN A 99 0.68 -4.82 2.20
N LEU A 100 -0.20 -3.84 2.09
CA LEU A 100 -0.23 -2.68 2.99
C LEU A 100 -1.29 -2.93 4.05
N LYS A 101 -0.91 -2.82 5.32
CA LYS A 101 -1.81 -3.00 6.47
C LYS A 101 -1.83 -1.72 7.30
N VAL A 102 -3.00 -1.38 7.84
CA VAL A 102 -3.12 -0.28 8.81
C VAL A 102 -2.22 -0.56 10.03
N GLY A 103 -1.49 0.47 10.48
CA GLY A 103 -0.61 0.39 11.65
C GLY A 103 0.82 -0.11 11.39
N ASP A 104 1.15 -0.56 10.17
CA ASP A 104 2.52 -0.96 9.83
C ASP A 104 3.47 0.25 9.64
N TYR A 105 2.94 1.47 9.50
CA TYR A 105 3.65 2.75 9.25
C TYR A 105 4.66 2.72 8.08
N LYS A 106 4.54 1.74 7.18
CA LYS A 106 5.41 1.61 6.01
C LYS A 106 5.11 2.70 5.00
N ASP A 107 6.16 3.30 4.45
CA ASP A 107 6.02 4.23 3.35
C ASP A 107 5.73 3.48 2.05
N VAL A 108 4.73 3.97 1.33
CA VAL A 108 4.42 3.57 -0.04
C VAL A 108 4.76 4.72 -0.96
N THR A 109 5.55 4.45 -1.99
CA THR A 109 5.88 5.41 -3.03
C THR A 109 5.13 5.03 -4.29
N ILE A 110 4.30 5.92 -4.79
CA ILE A 110 3.56 5.76 -6.05
C ILE A 110 4.25 6.63 -7.09
N ILE A 111 4.56 6.03 -8.23
CA ILE A 111 5.19 6.67 -9.37
C ILE A 111 4.22 6.53 -10.54
N LYS A 112 3.77 7.67 -11.06
CA LYS A 112 2.86 7.76 -12.20
C LYS A 112 3.49 8.65 -13.28
N GLU A 113 3.24 8.35 -14.54
CA GLU A 113 3.62 9.25 -15.64
C GLU A 113 2.94 10.61 -15.52
N LYS A 114 1.65 10.61 -15.14
CA LYS A 114 0.87 11.83 -14.95
C LYS A 114 -0.09 11.68 -13.77
N TRP A 115 0.02 12.61 -12.83
CA TRP A 115 -0.98 12.76 -11.76
C TRP A 115 -2.16 13.59 -12.27
N LYS A 116 -3.37 13.03 -12.21
CA LYS A 116 -4.61 13.77 -12.46
C LYS A 116 -4.90 14.69 -11.28
N GLU A 117 -5.57 15.82 -11.52
CA GLU A 117 -5.99 16.73 -10.44
C GLU A 117 -6.90 16.05 -9.42
N SER A 118 -7.77 15.14 -9.88
CA SER A 118 -8.63 14.33 -9.00
C SER A 118 -7.83 13.48 -8.00
N HIS A 119 -6.70 12.91 -8.44
CA HIS A 119 -5.82 12.13 -7.55
C HIS A 119 -5.18 13.02 -6.49
N LEU A 120 -4.70 14.20 -6.90
CA LEU A 120 -4.06 15.16 -5.99
C LEU A 120 -5.07 15.71 -4.98
N SER A 121 -6.26 16.09 -5.44
CA SER A 121 -7.37 16.53 -4.58
C SER A 121 -7.73 15.46 -3.56
N ARG A 122 -7.82 14.18 -3.98
CA ARG A 122 -8.13 13.06 -3.09
C ARG A 122 -7.04 12.84 -2.03
N ILE A 123 -5.76 12.94 -2.39
CA ILE A 123 -4.66 12.88 -1.43
C ILE A 123 -4.74 14.04 -0.44
N GLU A 124 -4.99 15.26 -0.93
CA GLU A 124 -5.10 16.44 -0.07
C GLU A 124 -6.29 16.35 0.90
N GLU A 125 -7.41 15.80 0.45
CA GLU A 125 -8.57 15.53 1.30
C GLU A 125 -8.23 14.51 2.41
N ALA A 126 -7.59 13.38 2.06
CA ALA A 126 -7.16 12.37 3.03
C ALA A 126 -6.17 12.93 4.06
N VAL A 127 -5.30 13.87 3.64
CA VAL A 127 -4.37 14.56 4.55
C VAL A 127 -5.12 15.54 5.45
N LYS A 128 -6.13 16.26 4.95
CA LYS A 128 -6.93 17.21 5.74
C LYS A 128 -7.86 16.52 6.75
N ARG A 129 -8.38 15.33 6.41
CA ARG A 129 -9.23 14.52 7.29
C ARG A 129 -8.45 13.79 8.40
N ARG A 130 -7.12 13.88 8.39
CA ARG A 130 -6.25 13.33 9.43
C ARG A 130 -6.72 13.77 10.82
N GLY A 131 -7.12 12.78 11.65
CA GLY A 131 -7.56 13.00 13.03
C GLY A 131 -9.04 13.40 13.22
N LYS A 132 -9.87 13.39 12.16
CA LYS A 132 -11.31 13.72 12.23
C LYS A 132 -12.24 12.51 12.08
N ASN A 133 -11.80 11.31 12.44
CA ASN A 133 -12.50 10.06 12.10
C ASN A 133 -13.21 9.40 13.28
N ASP A 134 -14.13 10.10 13.94
CA ASP A 134 -15.14 9.46 14.79
C ASP A 134 -16.51 10.05 14.45
N ILE A 135 -17.25 9.39 13.56
CA ILE A 135 -18.67 9.67 13.33
C ILE A 135 -19.44 8.46 13.83
N LEU A 136 -20.09 8.61 14.99
CA LEU A 136 -21.03 7.64 15.52
C LEU A 136 -22.40 7.91 14.89
N ILE A 137 -22.90 6.97 14.11
CA ILE A 137 -24.27 7.00 13.58
C ILE A 137 -25.07 6.00 14.43
N VAL A 138 -26.06 6.50 15.17
CA VAL A 138 -27.04 5.68 15.88
C VAL A 138 -28.37 5.83 15.16
N ALA A 139 -28.94 4.73 14.70
CA ALA A 139 -30.32 4.67 14.25
C ALA A 139 -31.14 4.08 15.40
N MET A 140 -32.10 4.86 15.93
CA MET A 140 -33.08 4.38 16.90
C MET A 140 -34.44 4.29 16.22
N ASP A 141 -35.06 3.13 16.31
CA ASP A 141 -36.49 2.93 16.07
C ASP A 141 -37.16 2.64 17.43
N ASP A 142 -38.46 2.88 17.56
CA ASP A 142 -39.17 2.89 18.86
C ASP A 142 -39.21 1.50 19.55
N GLU A 143 -38.77 0.44 18.84
CA GLU A 143 -38.72 -0.94 19.36
C GLU A 143 -37.30 -1.53 19.51
N GLU A 144 -36.23 -0.94 18.96
CA GLU A 144 -34.85 -1.45 19.14
C GLU A 144 -33.77 -0.42 18.73
N ALA A 145 -32.64 -0.41 19.45
CA ALA A 145 -31.45 0.38 19.16
C ALA A 145 -30.27 -0.55 18.85
N CYS A 146 -29.55 -0.31 17.74
CA CYS A 146 -28.30 -1.01 17.39
C CYS A 146 -27.14 -0.03 17.16
#